data_AF-A0A1H5JX81-F1
#
_entry.id   AF-A0A1H5JX81-F1
#
_cell.length_a   1.000
_cell.length_b   1.000
_cell.length_c   1.000
_cell.angle_alpha   90.00
_cell.angle_beta   90.00
_cell.angle_gamma   90.00
#
_symmetry.space_group_name_H-M   'P 1'
#
loop_
_entity.id
_entity.type
_entity.pdbx_description
1 polymer ?
#
loop_
_entity_poly.entity_id
_entity_poly.type
_entity_poly.pdbx_seq_one_letter_code
_entity_poly.pdbx_strand_id
1 'polypeptide(L)'
;MDHRSRFRLESLGIFLIALLLFTLGIWDQQPQGFDGRWALFMQEMFRHGASLFPTTYGQPYADYPGTATFFSFVFARLFGAPNHLANVLPTALASAGVVALIYRLLAPAGRPWALLTVLLTLLTTQLLEKSRSVCLDQMVALLCVGSFYLLHSGERLGSRVRQLAVFPLFVLGFAIRGPLGLIEVCGVVCVYWALARPGERVKQVLVHGVVGLVLLAACWWLLMKLARISGGDAFADEVFKMQVGGRLDESGEPFYFYFKLSLYRYFPVVPMALATLIVLRQRWSERWANEDMQLFWRLGACGLMILLGLSVPHFKRAYYILPMVPMFAAVAAYGLLHAQNWLVGVRRGYEWLVAALPALGVVVLFVCRQVWQKHGYWPDVSLPLLIGVLVILQVAALVAWRRELRLVSLSVIALAAQWLLLVAVIEPAKDLQFDTQRFVSQVETLRVSQPGPLVFVDLARDTWAIRYMMNLDHDEQPLFVGRNELEKLNALPRPSWVIVSRKETALLKGTPVQQLAPSFEGRLNDNPLMVFLLN
;
A
#
# COMPACT_ATOMS: atom_id res chain seq x y z
N MET A 1 -2.65 -6.31 -38.39
CA MET A 1 -3.23 -6.01 -37.06
C MET A 1 -2.87 -4.57 -36.71
N ASP A 2 -3.85 -3.70 -36.51
CA ASP A 2 -3.65 -2.29 -36.16
C ASP A 2 -2.72 -2.18 -34.93
N HIS A 3 -1.70 -1.31 -34.95
CA HIS A 3 -0.78 -1.11 -33.82
C HIS A 3 -1.53 -0.86 -32.50
N ARG A 4 -2.72 -0.26 -32.58
CA ARG A 4 -3.62 -0.06 -31.44
C ARG A 4 -4.14 -1.36 -30.83
N SER A 5 -4.43 -2.40 -31.63
CA SER A 5 -4.88 -3.70 -31.11
C SER A 5 -3.74 -4.44 -30.42
N ARG A 6 -2.52 -4.31 -30.95
CA ARG A 6 -1.31 -4.90 -30.35
C ARG A 6 -1.02 -4.35 -28.95
N PHE A 7 -0.99 -3.03 -28.77
CA PHE A 7 -0.70 -2.43 -27.46
C PHE A 7 -1.78 -2.75 -26.41
N ARG A 8 -3.03 -2.96 -26.83
CA ARG A 8 -4.11 -3.42 -25.95
C ARG A 8 -3.84 -4.82 -25.42
N LEU A 9 -3.45 -5.75 -26.30
CA LEU A 9 -3.09 -7.12 -25.92
C LEU A 9 -1.85 -7.16 -25.03
N GLU A 10 -0.81 -6.38 -25.35
CA GLU A 10 0.41 -6.29 -24.54
C GLU A 10 0.10 -5.71 -23.14
N SER A 11 -0.72 -4.67 -23.06
CA SER A 11 -1.18 -4.07 -21.80
C SER A 11 -2.01 -5.07 -20.97
N LEU A 12 -2.89 -5.85 -21.60
CA LEU A 12 -3.65 -6.92 -20.93
C LEU A 12 -2.72 -8.04 -20.43
N GLY A 13 -1.73 -8.45 -21.22
CA GLY A 13 -0.72 -9.42 -20.78
C GLY A 13 0.07 -8.93 -19.57
N ILE A 14 0.49 -7.65 -19.57
CA ILE A 14 1.15 -7.02 -18.41
C ILE A 14 0.23 -6.98 -17.20
N PHE A 15 -1.05 -6.66 -17.38
CA PHE A 15 -2.04 -6.69 -16.30
C PHE A 15 -2.12 -8.08 -15.66
N LEU A 16 -2.28 -9.13 -16.48
CA LEU A 16 -2.44 -10.50 -15.98
C LEU A 16 -1.17 -11.01 -15.29
N ILE A 17 0.01 -10.73 -15.84
CA ILE A 17 1.29 -11.09 -15.23
C ILE A 17 1.47 -10.35 -13.91
N ALA A 18 1.21 -9.04 -13.87
CA ALA A 18 1.33 -8.25 -12.64
C ALA A 18 0.34 -8.73 -11.57
N LEU A 19 -0.91 -9.02 -11.95
CA LEU A 19 -1.90 -9.55 -11.04
C LEU A 19 -1.42 -10.88 -10.43
N LEU A 20 -0.92 -11.80 -11.25
CA LEU A 20 -0.33 -13.04 -10.77
C LEU A 20 0.84 -12.79 -9.81
N LEU A 21 1.76 -11.88 -10.15
CA LEU A 21 2.87 -11.51 -9.26
C LEU A 21 2.39 -10.93 -7.92
N PHE A 22 1.26 -10.24 -7.91
CA PHE A 22 0.71 -9.60 -6.71
C PHE A 22 -0.19 -10.51 -5.88
N THR A 23 -0.66 -11.64 -6.40
CA THR A 23 -1.56 -12.55 -5.67
C THR A 23 -0.96 -13.92 -5.38
N LEU A 24 0.03 -14.38 -6.15
CA LEU A 24 0.62 -15.69 -5.94
C LEU A 24 1.26 -15.77 -4.54
N GLY A 25 0.97 -16.85 -3.81
CA GLY A 25 1.45 -17.08 -2.43
C GLY A 25 0.56 -16.45 -1.35
N ILE A 26 -0.41 -15.60 -1.70
CA ILE A 26 -1.36 -14.99 -0.78
C ILE A 26 -2.61 -15.87 -0.72
N TRP A 27 -2.56 -16.98 0.01
CA TRP A 27 -3.74 -17.83 0.23
C TRP A 27 -4.04 -17.92 1.73
N ASP A 28 -3.15 -18.57 2.48
CA ASP A 28 -3.28 -18.78 3.92
C ASP A 28 -2.41 -17.85 4.77
N GLN A 29 -1.83 -16.82 4.14
CA GLN A 29 -1.02 -15.82 4.85
C GLN A 29 -1.89 -15.02 5.82
N GLN A 30 -1.33 -14.69 6.98
CA GLN A 30 -2.03 -13.92 8.00
C GLN A 30 -2.05 -12.44 7.62
N PRO A 31 -3.15 -11.72 7.88
CA PRO A 31 -3.15 -10.27 7.79
C PRO A 31 -2.11 -9.67 8.76
N GLN A 32 -1.11 -8.97 8.24
CA GLN A 32 -0.05 -8.38 9.04
C GLN A 32 -0.13 -6.86 9.11
N GLY A 33 0.29 -6.30 10.26
CA GLY A 33 0.46 -4.87 10.43
C GLY A 33 -0.84 -4.09 10.19
N PHE A 34 -0.87 -3.28 9.13
CA PHE A 34 -2.03 -2.48 8.76
C PHE A 34 -3.21 -3.34 8.25
N ASP A 35 -2.92 -4.49 7.64
CA ASP A 35 -3.91 -5.36 7.01
C ASP A 35 -4.83 -6.01 8.03
N GLY A 36 -4.41 -6.13 9.30
CA GLY A 36 -5.23 -6.66 10.38
C GLY A 36 -6.51 -5.86 10.63
N ARG A 37 -6.45 -4.53 10.50
CA ARG A 37 -7.66 -3.68 10.60
C ARG A 37 -8.65 -4.00 9.49
N TRP A 38 -8.14 -4.07 8.26
CA TRP A 38 -8.95 -4.36 7.08
C TRP A 38 -9.51 -5.77 7.09
N ALA A 39 -8.78 -6.74 7.65
CA ALA A 39 -9.28 -8.08 7.84
C ALA A 39 -10.49 -8.09 8.79
N LEU A 40 -10.40 -7.40 9.93
CA LEU A 40 -11.52 -7.26 10.85
C LEU A 40 -12.71 -6.51 10.19
N PHE A 41 -12.44 -5.39 9.51
CA PHE A 41 -13.50 -4.64 8.81
C PHE A 41 -14.24 -5.49 7.78
N MET A 42 -13.49 -6.28 6.98
CA MET A 42 -14.04 -7.18 5.98
C MET A 42 -14.85 -8.31 6.62
N GLN A 43 -14.37 -8.88 7.74
CA GLN A 43 -15.09 -9.90 8.49
C GLN A 43 -16.42 -9.37 9.04
N GLU A 44 -16.42 -8.19 9.64
CA GLU A 44 -17.66 -7.60 10.14
C GLU A 44 -18.66 -7.31 9.01
N MET A 45 -18.20 -6.75 7.87
CA MET A 45 -19.09 -6.61 6.71
C MET A 45 -19.55 -7.96 6.14
N PHE A 46 -18.72 -9.00 6.20
CA PHE A 46 -19.09 -10.33 5.72
C PHE A 46 -20.19 -10.97 6.58
N ARG A 47 -20.15 -10.77 7.90
CA ARG A 47 -21.16 -11.25 8.85
C ARG A 47 -22.45 -10.43 8.81
N HIS A 48 -22.32 -9.10 8.80
CA HIS A 48 -23.44 -8.17 9.04
C HIS A 48 -23.98 -7.50 7.77
N GLY A 49 -23.31 -7.69 6.64
CA GLY A 49 -23.62 -7.03 5.37
C GLY A 49 -22.84 -5.74 5.16
N ALA A 50 -23.02 -5.13 3.99
CA ALA A 50 -22.33 -3.91 3.61
C ALA A 50 -22.72 -2.72 4.52
N SER A 51 -21.73 -1.92 4.90
CA SER A 51 -21.92 -0.75 5.75
C SER A 51 -21.28 0.52 5.16
N LEU A 52 -21.76 1.69 5.58
CA LEU A 52 -21.26 3.00 5.11
C LEU A 52 -19.87 3.32 5.65
N PHE A 53 -19.55 2.82 6.83
CA PHE A 53 -18.24 2.87 7.49
C PHE A 53 -17.86 1.45 7.88
N PRO A 54 -16.56 1.09 7.84
CA PRO A 54 -16.13 -0.15 8.46
C PRO A 54 -16.51 -0.16 9.94
N THR A 55 -16.71 -1.34 10.51
CA THR A 55 -17.04 -1.50 11.92
C THR A 55 -15.94 -2.29 12.63
N THR A 56 -15.81 -2.03 13.93
CA THR A 56 -15.00 -2.81 14.86
C THR A 56 -15.79 -3.00 16.14
N TYR A 57 -15.89 -4.23 16.64
CA TYR A 57 -16.65 -4.56 17.85
C TYR A 57 -18.13 -4.18 17.72
N GLY A 58 -18.68 -4.26 16.49
CA GLY A 58 -20.05 -3.83 16.20
C GLY A 58 -20.26 -2.31 16.23
N GLN A 59 -19.20 -1.51 16.30
CA GLN A 59 -19.28 -0.04 16.30
C GLN A 59 -18.63 0.55 15.03
N PRO A 60 -19.21 1.59 14.42
CA PRO A 60 -18.62 2.30 13.29
C PRO A 60 -17.19 2.81 13.61
N TYR A 61 -16.31 2.74 12.62
CA TYR A 61 -14.91 3.16 12.72
C TYR A 61 -14.63 4.39 11.85
N ALA A 62 -14.11 5.45 12.46
CA ALA A 62 -14.17 6.82 11.92
C ALA A 62 -13.07 7.19 10.91
N ASP A 63 -11.98 6.42 10.80
CA ASP A 63 -10.79 6.81 10.03
C ASP A 63 -10.97 6.63 8.50
N TYR A 64 -11.90 5.77 8.05
CA TYR A 64 -12.07 5.46 6.63
C TYR A 64 -13.55 5.40 6.24
N PRO A 65 -13.93 5.88 5.04
CA PRO A 65 -15.20 5.50 4.43
C PRO A 65 -15.25 3.98 4.16
N GLY A 66 -16.46 3.41 4.11
CA GLY A 66 -16.67 1.97 3.89
C GLY A 66 -16.28 1.45 2.50
N THR A 67 -16.08 2.32 1.51
CA THR A 67 -15.90 1.95 0.09
C THR A 67 -14.76 0.96 -0.15
N ALA A 68 -13.59 1.19 0.46
CA ALA A 68 -12.44 0.31 0.25
C ALA A 68 -12.67 -1.08 0.88
N THR A 69 -13.30 -1.13 2.06
CA THR A 69 -13.68 -2.39 2.72
C THR A 69 -14.76 -3.10 1.92
N PHE A 70 -15.69 -2.36 1.31
CA PHE A 70 -16.73 -2.91 0.47
C PHE A 70 -16.15 -3.68 -0.72
N PHE A 71 -15.05 -3.20 -1.33
CA PHE A 71 -14.38 -3.96 -2.39
C PHE A 71 -13.82 -5.30 -1.87
N SER A 72 -13.18 -5.31 -0.69
CA SER A 72 -12.73 -6.55 -0.06
C SER A 72 -13.90 -7.49 0.26
N PHE A 73 -14.99 -6.93 0.78
CA PHE A 73 -16.23 -7.66 1.07
C PHE A 73 -16.81 -8.33 -0.19
N VAL A 74 -16.86 -7.64 -1.33
CA VAL A 74 -17.35 -8.23 -2.59
C VAL A 74 -16.53 -9.47 -2.96
N PHE A 75 -15.20 -9.43 -2.84
CA PHE A 75 -14.37 -10.62 -3.09
C PHE A 75 -14.56 -11.70 -2.04
N ALA A 76 -14.71 -11.35 -0.77
CA ALA A 76 -15.01 -12.32 0.28
C ALA A 76 -16.35 -13.04 -0.02
N ARG A 77 -17.37 -12.32 -0.48
CA ARG A 77 -18.65 -12.89 -0.94
C ARG A 77 -18.48 -13.80 -2.16
N LEU A 78 -17.66 -13.41 -3.13
CA LEU A 78 -17.36 -14.24 -4.30
C LEU A 78 -16.63 -15.54 -3.93
N PHE A 79 -15.75 -15.51 -2.93
CA PHE A 79 -15.04 -16.69 -2.44
C PHE A 79 -15.84 -17.51 -1.42
N GLY A 80 -16.95 -16.97 -0.92
CA GLY A 80 -17.75 -17.60 0.13
C GLY A 80 -17.10 -17.57 1.52
N ALA A 81 -15.98 -16.86 1.69
CA ALA A 81 -15.27 -16.76 2.96
C ALA A 81 -14.42 -15.47 3.06
N PRO A 82 -14.30 -14.87 4.27
CA PRO A 82 -13.34 -13.82 4.52
C PRO A 82 -11.93 -14.42 4.61
N ASN A 83 -11.06 -14.09 3.66
CA ASN A 83 -9.66 -14.54 3.66
C ASN A 83 -8.72 -13.41 3.23
N HIS A 84 -7.41 -13.61 3.44
CA HIS A 84 -6.43 -12.55 3.17
C HIS A 84 -6.36 -12.18 1.68
N LEU A 85 -6.53 -13.16 0.77
CA LEU A 85 -6.59 -12.89 -0.67
C LEU A 85 -7.73 -11.93 -1.03
N ALA A 86 -8.94 -12.17 -0.52
CA ALA A 86 -10.10 -11.29 -0.74
C ALA A 86 -9.80 -9.86 -0.30
N ASN A 87 -9.07 -9.72 0.81
CA ASN A 87 -8.70 -8.42 1.36
C ASN A 87 -7.68 -7.67 0.50
N VAL A 88 -6.69 -8.38 -0.07
CA VAL A 88 -5.61 -7.81 -0.88
C VAL A 88 -6.02 -7.58 -2.34
N LEU A 89 -6.94 -8.39 -2.87
CA LEU A 89 -7.27 -8.42 -4.30
C LEU A 89 -7.70 -7.06 -4.89
N PRO A 90 -8.49 -6.21 -4.21
CA PRO A 90 -8.76 -4.85 -4.68
C PRO A 90 -7.48 -4.03 -4.91
N THR A 91 -6.51 -4.10 -4.00
CA THR A 91 -5.23 -3.42 -4.14
C THR A 91 -4.38 -4.04 -5.26
N ALA A 92 -4.32 -5.37 -5.35
CA ALA A 92 -3.57 -6.05 -6.39
C ALA A 92 -4.10 -5.72 -7.80
N LEU A 93 -5.43 -5.68 -7.98
CA LEU A 93 -6.08 -5.26 -9.22
C LEU A 93 -5.77 -3.80 -9.57
N ALA A 94 -5.79 -2.91 -8.58
CA ALA A 94 -5.44 -1.52 -8.80
C ALA A 94 -3.97 -1.36 -9.23
N SER A 95 -3.04 -2.01 -8.53
CA SER A 95 -1.61 -2.02 -8.88
C SER A 95 -1.34 -2.62 -10.26
N ALA A 96 -2.01 -3.73 -10.63
CA ALA A 96 -1.92 -4.32 -11.95
C ALA A 96 -2.44 -3.35 -13.03
N GLY A 97 -3.53 -2.63 -12.71
CA GLY A 97 -4.07 -1.55 -13.53
C GLY A 97 -3.07 -0.41 -13.73
N VAL A 98 -2.36 0.01 -12.69
CA VAL A 98 -1.33 1.07 -12.77
C VAL A 98 -0.25 0.70 -13.79
N VAL A 99 0.33 -0.50 -13.68
CA VAL A 99 1.42 -0.92 -14.58
C VAL A 99 0.94 -1.18 -16.01
N ALA A 100 -0.27 -1.73 -16.17
CA ALA A 100 -0.86 -1.94 -17.48
C ALA A 100 -1.20 -0.62 -18.18
N LEU A 101 -1.69 0.37 -17.42
CA LEU A 101 -2.09 1.66 -17.96
C LEU A 101 -0.90 2.57 -18.26
N ILE A 102 0.13 2.59 -17.40
CA ILE A 102 1.36 3.34 -17.68
C ILE A 102 2.09 2.76 -18.89
N TYR A 103 2.08 1.43 -19.05
CA TYR A 103 2.58 0.79 -20.28
C TYR A 103 1.82 1.29 -21.51
N ARG A 104 0.49 1.24 -21.45
CA ARG A 104 -0.38 1.67 -22.55
C ARG A 104 -0.23 3.14 -22.90
N LEU A 105 0.04 3.99 -21.91
CA LEU A 105 0.35 5.41 -22.09
C LEU A 105 1.63 5.61 -22.89
N LEU A 106 2.70 4.88 -22.55
CA LEU A 106 4.05 5.10 -23.07
C LEU A 106 4.40 4.28 -24.31
N ALA A 107 3.74 3.14 -24.54
CA ALA A 107 4.04 2.24 -25.66
C ALA A 107 4.00 2.92 -27.04
N PRO A 108 3.09 3.88 -27.32
CA PRO A 108 3.11 4.65 -28.56
C PRO A 108 4.34 5.54 -28.74
N ALA A 109 4.94 6.04 -27.66
CA ALA A 109 6.17 6.84 -27.69
C ALA A 109 7.42 5.96 -27.80
N GLY A 110 7.39 4.77 -27.17
CA GLY A 110 8.43 3.78 -27.34
C GLY A 110 8.24 2.56 -26.46
N ARG A 111 8.24 1.35 -27.06
CA ARG A 111 8.13 0.09 -26.31
C ARG A 111 9.23 -0.09 -25.25
N PRO A 112 10.52 0.23 -25.51
CA PRO A 112 11.55 0.15 -24.47
C PRO A 112 11.28 1.09 -23.29
N TRP A 113 10.78 2.30 -23.56
CA TRP A 113 10.43 3.27 -22.51
C TRP A 113 9.28 2.73 -21.66
N ALA A 114 8.23 2.21 -22.29
CA ALA A 114 7.10 1.62 -21.59
C ALA A 114 7.48 0.40 -20.74
N LEU A 115 8.25 -0.55 -21.30
CA LEU A 115 8.68 -1.75 -20.58
C LEU A 115 9.60 -1.41 -19.40
N LEU A 116 10.60 -0.55 -19.61
CA LEU A 116 11.51 -0.16 -18.55
C LEU A 116 10.79 0.62 -17.43
N THR A 117 9.78 1.41 -17.77
CA THR A 117 8.91 2.08 -16.79
C THR A 117 8.17 1.08 -15.92
N VAL A 118 7.54 0.07 -16.53
CA VAL A 118 6.87 -1.02 -15.79
C VAL A 118 7.86 -1.72 -14.87
N LEU A 119 9.04 -2.09 -15.38
CA LEU A 119 10.04 -2.81 -14.59
C LEU A 119 10.58 -1.97 -13.44
N LEU A 120 10.88 -0.69 -13.64
CA LEU A 120 11.29 0.22 -12.56
C LEU A 120 10.18 0.42 -11.51
N THR A 121 8.92 0.48 -11.96
CA THR A 121 7.76 0.55 -11.05
C THR A 121 7.73 -0.71 -10.18
N LEU A 122 7.84 -1.90 -10.77
CA LEU A 122 7.80 -3.19 -10.06
C LEU A 122 9.05 -3.47 -9.21
N LEU A 123 10.22 -2.97 -9.61
CA LEU A 123 11.46 -3.06 -8.85
C LEU A 123 11.47 -2.14 -7.62
N THR A 124 10.56 -1.17 -7.55
CA THR A 124 10.42 -0.31 -6.37
C THR A 124 9.84 -1.11 -5.21
N THR A 125 10.66 -1.41 -4.20
CA THR A 125 10.33 -2.32 -3.09
C THR A 125 9.03 -1.93 -2.38
N GLN A 126 8.84 -0.65 -2.05
CA GLN A 126 7.62 -0.17 -1.40
C GLN A 126 6.36 -0.38 -2.25
N LEU A 127 6.46 -0.26 -3.57
CA LEU A 127 5.33 -0.50 -4.48
C LEU A 127 5.03 -1.99 -4.59
N LEU A 128 6.07 -2.82 -4.72
CA LEU A 128 5.91 -4.27 -4.82
C LEU A 128 5.26 -4.85 -3.55
N GLU A 129 5.79 -4.52 -2.37
CA GLU A 129 5.24 -4.95 -1.09
C GLU A 129 3.79 -4.44 -0.88
N LYS A 130 3.50 -3.20 -1.27
CA LYS A 130 2.15 -2.63 -1.13
C LYS A 130 1.17 -3.05 -2.20
N SER A 131 1.61 -3.70 -3.26
CA SER A 131 0.71 -4.34 -4.22
C SER A 131 0.21 -5.70 -3.71
N ARG A 132 0.86 -6.23 -2.66
CA ARG A 132 0.59 -7.52 -2.01
C ARG A 132 0.00 -7.36 -0.60
N SER A 133 -0.43 -6.16 -0.23
CA SER A 133 -1.07 -5.86 1.06
C SER A 133 -2.17 -4.83 0.87
N VAL A 134 -3.06 -4.64 1.85
CA VAL A 134 -4.12 -3.66 1.74
C VAL A 134 -3.54 -2.25 1.72
N CYS A 135 -3.76 -1.53 0.61
CA CYS A 135 -3.23 -0.19 0.41
C CYS A 135 -4.14 0.64 -0.49
N LEU A 136 -4.85 1.59 0.10
CA LEU A 136 -5.77 2.50 -0.60
C LEU A 136 -5.01 3.42 -1.57
N ASP A 137 -3.75 3.73 -1.25
CA ASP A 137 -2.87 4.57 -2.06
C ASP A 137 -2.58 3.95 -3.42
N GLN A 138 -2.59 2.62 -3.56
CA GLN A 138 -2.46 1.96 -4.86
C GLN A 138 -3.71 2.14 -5.73
N MET A 139 -4.89 2.17 -5.10
CA MET A 139 -6.13 2.51 -5.80
C MET A 139 -6.11 3.97 -6.24
N VAL A 140 -5.67 4.89 -5.38
CA VAL A 140 -5.47 6.29 -5.75
C VAL A 140 -4.41 6.43 -6.84
N ALA A 141 -3.33 5.64 -6.83
CA ALA A 141 -2.33 5.61 -7.89
C ALA A 141 -2.95 5.25 -9.25
N LEU A 142 -3.86 4.26 -9.28
CA LEU A 142 -4.63 3.92 -10.48
C LEU A 142 -5.48 5.09 -10.94
N LEU A 143 -6.14 5.82 -10.03
CA LEU A 143 -6.94 7.00 -10.39
C LEU A 143 -6.09 8.15 -10.92
N CYS A 144 -4.89 8.36 -10.36
CA CYS A 144 -3.93 9.35 -10.83
C CYS A 144 -3.42 9.03 -12.24
N VAL A 145 -2.93 7.80 -12.47
CA VAL A 145 -2.48 7.36 -13.81
C VAL A 145 -3.66 7.29 -14.78
N GLY A 146 -4.84 6.89 -14.29
CA GLY A 146 -6.13 6.90 -14.99
C GLY A 146 -6.48 8.27 -15.53
N SER A 147 -6.48 9.27 -14.67
CA SER A 147 -6.77 10.66 -15.02
C SER A 147 -5.74 11.20 -16.00
N PHE A 148 -4.45 10.93 -15.78
CA PHE A 148 -3.39 11.31 -16.71
C PHE A 148 -3.61 10.70 -18.10
N TYR A 149 -3.91 9.40 -18.17
CA TYR A 149 -4.17 8.69 -19.42
C TYR A 149 -5.43 9.20 -20.12
N LEU A 150 -6.49 9.49 -19.38
CA LEU A 150 -7.74 10.05 -19.92
C LEU A 150 -7.52 11.43 -20.55
N LEU A 151 -6.79 12.32 -19.88
CA LEU A 151 -6.44 13.63 -20.42
C LEU A 151 -5.54 13.49 -21.66
N HIS A 152 -4.47 12.71 -21.58
CA HIS A 152 -3.53 12.53 -22.69
C HIS A 152 -4.15 11.89 -23.91
N SER A 153 -4.91 10.81 -23.71
CA SER A 153 -5.62 10.18 -24.82
C SER A 153 -6.80 11.03 -25.31
N GLY A 154 -7.39 11.84 -24.44
CA GLY A 154 -8.43 12.81 -24.77
C GLY A 154 -7.93 13.93 -25.68
N GLU A 155 -6.78 14.55 -25.35
CA GLU A 155 -6.11 15.53 -26.22
C GLU A 155 -5.75 14.91 -27.58
N ARG A 156 -5.09 13.74 -27.59
CA ARG A 156 -4.67 13.07 -28.85
C ARG A 156 -5.82 12.64 -29.75
N LEU A 157 -6.98 12.29 -29.18
CA LEU A 157 -8.15 11.84 -29.94
C LEU A 157 -9.20 12.94 -30.14
N GLY A 158 -8.98 14.16 -29.63
CA GLY A 158 -9.99 15.23 -29.62
C GLY A 158 -11.24 14.90 -28.80
N SER A 159 -11.18 13.95 -27.87
CA SER A 159 -12.34 13.45 -27.13
C SER A 159 -12.57 14.24 -25.84
N ARG A 160 -13.57 15.13 -25.85
CA ARG A 160 -14.02 15.85 -24.66
C ARG A 160 -14.56 14.93 -23.58
N VAL A 161 -15.24 13.84 -23.96
CA VAL A 161 -15.78 12.85 -23.02
C VAL A 161 -14.65 12.27 -22.15
N ARG A 162 -13.51 11.90 -22.76
CA ARG A 162 -12.36 11.41 -22.00
C ARG A 162 -11.78 12.47 -21.06
N GLN A 163 -11.72 13.72 -21.50
CA GLN A 163 -11.22 14.81 -20.66
C GLN A 163 -12.13 15.06 -19.45
N LEU A 164 -13.45 14.99 -19.62
CA LEU A 164 -14.43 15.19 -18.54
C LEU A 164 -14.61 13.95 -17.64
N ALA A 165 -14.25 12.76 -18.12
CA ALA A 165 -14.31 11.52 -17.35
C ALA A 165 -13.38 11.49 -16.13
N VAL A 166 -12.52 12.50 -15.93
CA VAL A 166 -11.70 12.65 -14.72
C VAL A 166 -12.54 13.03 -13.49
N PHE A 167 -13.68 13.72 -13.65
CA PHE A 167 -14.48 14.18 -12.51
C PHE A 167 -15.10 13.04 -11.69
N PRO A 168 -15.66 11.97 -12.29
CA PRO A 168 -16.01 10.77 -11.55
C PRO A 168 -14.84 10.14 -10.79
N LEU A 169 -13.61 10.23 -11.31
CA LEU A 169 -12.42 9.72 -10.62
C LEU A 169 -12.07 10.54 -9.38
N PHE A 170 -12.42 11.83 -9.33
CA PHE A 170 -12.26 12.67 -8.13
C PHE A 170 -13.17 12.18 -7.01
N VAL A 171 -14.44 11.92 -7.34
CA VAL A 171 -15.43 11.37 -6.40
C VAL A 171 -15.01 9.98 -5.92
N LEU A 172 -14.54 9.12 -6.82
CA LEU A 172 -14.03 7.80 -6.46
C LEU A 172 -12.79 7.88 -5.57
N GLY A 173 -11.88 8.81 -5.83
CA GLY A 173 -10.72 9.09 -4.97
C GLY A 173 -11.14 9.49 -3.56
N PHE A 174 -12.15 10.35 -3.45
CA PHE A 174 -12.76 10.69 -2.16
C PHE A 174 -13.37 9.47 -1.48
N ALA A 175 -14.17 8.69 -2.20
CA ALA A 175 -14.89 7.55 -1.65
C ALA A 175 -13.92 6.48 -1.09
N ILE A 176 -12.76 6.29 -1.73
CA ILE A 176 -11.77 5.30 -1.31
C ILE A 176 -10.95 5.79 -0.11
N ARG A 177 -10.43 7.03 -0.15
CA ARG A 177 -9.39 7.50 0.79
C ARG A 177 -9.72 8.83 1.46
N GLY A 178 -10.97 9.27 1.39
CA GLY A 178 -11.41 10.56 1.92
C GLY A 178 -10.82 11.75 1.15
N PRO A 179 -10.78 12.94 1.77
CA PRO A 179 -10.34 14.18 1.12
C PRO A 179 -9.01 14.07 0.38
N LEU A 180 -8.04 13.37 0.97
CA LEU A 180 -6.71 13.22 0.41
C LEU A 180 -6.72 12.53 -0.95
N GLY A 181 -7.54 11.49 -1.11
CA GLY A 181 -7.65 10.77 -2.38
C GLY A 181 -8.17 11.65 -3.52
N LEU A 182 -9.13 12.53 -3.25
CA LEU A 182 -9.61 13.51 -4.23
C LEU A 182 -8.54 14.55 -4.56
N ILE A 183 -7.90 15.11 -3.53
CA ILE A 183 -6.90 16.17 -3.68
C ILE A 183 -5.73 15.69 -4.54
N GLU A 184 -5.24 14.47 -4.33
CA GLU A 184 -4.15 13.91 -5.15
C GLU A 184 -4.56 13.76 -6.62
N VAL A 185 -5.72 13.15 -6.90
CA VAL A 185 -6.19 12.93 -8.27
C VAL A 185 -6.48 14.25 -8.99
N CYS A 186 -7.12 15.20 -8.30
CA CYS A 186 -7.36 16.55 -8.80
C CYS A 186 -6.04 17.31 -9.03
N GLY A 187 -5.08 17.18 -8.11
CA GLY A 187 -3.74 17.74 -8.23
C GLY A 187 -3.05 17.26 -9.50
N VAL A 188 -3.12 15.97 -9.84
CA VAL A 188 -2.54 15.42 -11.08
C VAL A 188 -3.18 16.07 -12.31
N VAL A 189 -4.50 16.19 -12.33
CA VAL A 189 -5.23 16.85 -13.43
C VAL A 189 -4.85 18.32 -13.56
N CYS A 190 -4.78 19.05 -12.44
CA CYS A 190 -4.37 20.45 -12.44
C CYS A 190 -2.93 20.62 -12.92
N VAL A 191 -1.98 19.80 -12.46
CA VAL A 191 -0.58 19.88 -12.91
C VAL A 191 -0.45 19.51 -14.39
N TYR A 192 -1.21 18.51 -14.85
CA TYR A 192 -1.26 18.15 -16.25
C TYR A 192 -1.60 19.36 -17.14
N TRP A 193 -2.68 20.06 -16.81
CA TRP A 193 -3.12 21.28 -17.50
C TRP A 193 -2.21 22.47 -17.24
N ALA A 194 -1.59 22.55 -16.06
CA ALA A 194 -0.58 23.54 -15.75
C ALA A 194 0.65 23.41 -16.63
N LEU A 195 0.87 22.28 -17.32
CA LEU A 195 1.91 22.13 -18.35
C LEU A 195 1.38 22.15 -19.79
N ALA A 196 0.07 22.35 -20.00
CA ALA A 196 -0.52 22.57 -21.32
C ALA A 196 -0.12 23.93 -21.93
N ARG A 197 -0.51 24.13 -23.20
CA ARG A 197 -0.19 25.32 -23.99
C ARG A 197 -0.64 26.61 -23.27
N PRO A 198 0.11 27.73 -23.38
CA PRO A 198 -0.12 28.93 -22.56
C PRO A 198 -1.56 29.46 -22.58
N GLY A 199 -2.24 29.43 -23.73
CA GLY A 199 -3.61 29.95 -23.87
C GLY A 199 -4.70 29.11 -23.18
N GLU A 200 -4.48 27.80 -22.99
CA GLU A 200 -5.49 26.90 -22.40
C GLU A 200 -5.19 26.60 -20.92
N ARG A 201 -3.91 26.67 -20.53
CA ARG A 201 -3.40 26.39 -19.18
C ARG A 201 -4.27 26.96 -18.07
N VAL A 202 -4.39 28.29 -18.01
CA VAL A 202 -5.00 28.98 -16.86
C VAL A 202 -6.47 28.61 -16.75
N LYS A 203 -7.19 28.66 -17.87
CA LYS A 203 -8.60 28.28 -17.93
C LYS A 203 -8.81 26.84 -17.48
N GLN A 204 -8.01 25.90 -17.99
CA GLN A 204 -8.19 24.48 -17.67
C GLN A 204 -7.85 24.17 -16.21
N VAL A 205 -6.79 24.76 -15.65
CA VAL A 205 -6.45 24.62 -14.23
C VAL A 205 -7.57 25.18 -13.36
N LEU A 206 -8.11 26.36 -13.68
CA LEU A 206 -9.21 26.96 -12.92
C LEU A 206 -10.49 26.13 -13.00
N VAL A 207 -10.88 25.67 -14.19
CA VAL A 207 -12.09 24.85 -14.37
C VAL A 207 -12.00 23.55 -13.56
N HIS A 208 -10.91 22.79 -13.72
CA HIS A 208 -10.77 21.52 -13.01
C HIS A 208 -10.56 21.71 -11.51
N GLY A 209 -9.83 22.77 -11.10
CA GLY A 209 -9.64 23.13 -9.70
C GLY A 209 -10.94 23.53 -9.01
N VAL A 210 -11.74 24.40 -9.62
CA VAL A 210 -13.04 24.83 -9.07
C VAL A 210 -14.01 23.66 -9.00
N VAL A 211 -14.12 22.85 -10.06
CA VAL A 211 -14.96 21.64 -10.03
C VAL A 211 -14.46 20.67 -8.96
N GLY A 212 -13.14 20.49 -8.81
CA GLY A 212 -12.54 19.70 -7.75
C GLY A 212 -12.91 20.20 -6.35
N LEU A 213 -12.88 21.51 -6.11
CA LEU A 213 -13.29 22.13 -4.85
C LEU A 213 -14.79 21.93 -4.56
N VAL A 214 -15.65 22.10 -5.57
CA VAL A 214 -17.10 21.86 -5.43
C VAL A 214 -17.38 20.40 -5.11
N LEU A 215 -16.73 19.47 -5.82
CA LEU A 215 -16.86 18.04 -5.55
C LEU A 215 -16.32 17.66 -4.17
N LEU A 216 -15.21 18.25 -3.74
CA LEU A 216 -14.66 18.05 -2.40
C LEU A 216 -15.65 18.50 -1.31
N ALA A 217 -16.22 19.69 -1.45
CA ALA A 217 -17.21 20.22 -0.51
C ALA A 217 -18.47 19.34 -0.48
N ALA A 218 -18.97 18.91 -1.64
CA ALA A 218 -20.13 18.03 -1.75
C ALA A 218 -19.88 16.64 -1.13
N CYS A 219 -18.73 16.02 -1.44
CA CYS A 219 -18.35 14.72 -0.89
C CYS A 219 -18.11 14.81 0.64
N TRP A 220 -17.51 15.90 1.11
CA TRP A 220 -17.32 16.15 2.54
C TRP A 220 -18.64 16.29 3.27
N TRP A 221 -19.55 17.10 2.73
CA TRP A 221 -20.90 17.24 3.29
C TRP A 221 -21.62 15.89 3.34
N LEU A 222 -21.53 15.10 2.28
CA LEU A 222 -22.12 13.76 2.22
C LEU A 222 -21.49 12.82 3.27
N LEU A 223 -20.17 12.77 3.38
CA LEU A 223 -19.47 11.95 4.38
C LEU A 223 -19.93 12.27 5.80
N MET A 224 -20.03 13.56 6.14
CA MET A 224 -20.48 13.99 7.46
C MET A 224 -21.97 13.69 7.71
N LYS A 225 -22.81 13.69 6.66
CA LYS A 225 -24.20 13.23 6.76
C LYS A 225 -24.27 11.73 6.99
N LEU A 226 -23.50 10.95 6.24
CA LEU A 226 -23.43 9.49 6.40
C LEU A 226 -22.90 9.10 7.79
N ALA A 227 -21.90 9.82 8.32
CA ALA A 227 -21.39 9.58 9.67
C ALA A 227 -22.49 9.76 10.73
N ARG A 228 -23.26 10.85 10.66
CA ARG A 228 -24.39 11.07 11.58
C ARG A 228 -25.45 9.98 11.48
N ILE A 229 -25.72 9.47 10.28
CA ILE A 229 -26.66 8.36 10.07
C ILE A 229 -26.12 7.07 10.70
N SER A 230 -24.81 6.82 10.60
CA SER A 230 -24.20 5.57 11.08
C SER A 230 -23.97 5.53 12.59
N GLY A 231 -23.62 6.64 13.24
CA GLY A 231 -23.23 6.64 14.66
C GLY A 231 -23.60 7.91 15.45
N GLY A 232 -24.48 8.76 14.92
CA GLY A 232 -24.87 10.01 15.56
C GLY A 232 -23.81 11.12 15.49
N ASP A 233 -24.04 12.22 16.20
CA ASP A 233 -23.15 13.39 16.16
C ASP A 233 -21.77 13.12 16.77
N ALA A 234 -21.69 12.31 17.83
CA ALA A 234 -20.41 11.95 18.44
C ALA A 234 -19.48 11.22 17.45
N PHE A 235 -20.02 10.27 16.67
CA PHE A 235 -19.25 9.59 15.64
C PHE A 235 -18.85 10.53 14.49
N ALA A 236 -19.73 11.46 14.11
CA ALA A 236 -19.41 12.46 13.11
C ALA A 236 -18.24 13.36 13.56
N ASP A 237 -18.19 13.75 14.83
CA ASP A 237 -17.08 14.52 15.41
C ASP A 237 -15.77 13.70 15.42
N GLU A 238 -15.84 12.40 15.69
CA GLU A 238 -14.69 11.50 15.56
C GLU A 238 -14.18 11.42 14.12
N VAL A 239 -15.08 11.31 13.13
CA VAL A 239 -14.73 11.33 11.70
C VAL A 239 -14.04 12.65 11.34
N PHE A 240 -14.57 13.78 11.80
CA PHE A 240 -13.94 15.08 11.59
C PHE A 240 -12.52 15.12 12.19
N LYS A 241 -12.37 14.68 13.44
CA LYS A 241 -11.09 14.65 14.14
C LYS A 241 -10.06 13.75 13.45
N MET A 242 -10.45 12.57 12.98
CA MET A 242 -9.55 11.64 12.29
C MET A 242 -9.16 12.09 10.88
N GLN A 243 -10.09 12.71 10.14
CA GLN A 243 -9.81 13.18 8.77
C GLN A 243 -9.03 14.49 8.72
N VAL A 244 -9.22 15.39 9.70
CA VAL A 244 -8.63 16.74 9.73
C VAL A 244 -7.70 16.93 10.93
N GLY A 245 -8.25 16.85 12.15
CA GLY A 245 -7.53 17.22 13.38
C GLY A 245 -6.24 16.44 13.60
N GLY A 246 -6.28 15.11 13.52
CA GLY A 246 -5.11 14.24 13.71
C GLY A 246 -4.05 14.33 12.62
N ARG A 247 -4.36 14.98 11.47
CA ARG A 247 -3.43 15.17 10.35
C ARG A 247 -2.73 16.52 10.37
N LEU A 248 -3.27 17.50 11.10
CA LEU A 248 -2.77 18.86 11.22
C LEU A 248 -2.03 19.13 12.53
N ASP A 249 -1.98 18.15 13.43
CA ASP A 249 -1.26 18.26 14.70
C ASP A 249 0.23 18.57 14.50
N GLU A 250 0.82 19.35 15.41
CA GLU A 250 2.17 19.93 15.26
C GLU A 250 3.28 18.89 15.49
N SER A 251 3.00 17.80 16.20
CA SER A 251 3.94 16.70 16.37
C SER A 251 3.92 15.77 15.15
N GLY A 252 4.89 15.88 14.25
CA GLY A 252 5.00 14.94 13.14
C GLY A 252 6.35 14.89 12.42
N GLU A 253 6.34 14.19 11.30
CA GLU A 253 7.55 13.88 10.55
C GLU A 253 8.03 15.10 9.74
N PRO A 254 9.35 15.32 9.59
CA PRO A 254 9.89 16.50 8.91
C PRO A 254 9.59 16.49 7.41
N PHE A 255 9.75 17.65 6.75
CA PHE A 255 9.57 17.79 5.30
C PHE A 255 10.43 16.79 4.49
N TYR A 256 11.67 16.56 4.93
CA TYR A 256 12.60 15.65 4.25
C TYR A 256 12.33 14.15 4.50
N PHE A 257 11.25 13.79 5.21
CA PHE A 257 10.87 12.41 5.51
C PHE A 257 10.82 11.51 4.25
N TYR A 258 10.11 11.93 3.21
CA TYR A 258 10.01 11.16 1.97
C TYR A 258 11.32 11.15 1.17
N PHE A 259 12.14 12.19 1.28
CA PHE A 259 13.48 12.20 0.66
C PHE A 259 14.41 11.17 1.32
N LYS A 260 14.38 11.06 2.65
CA LYS A 260 15.08 9.99 3.38
C LYS A 260 14.58 8.61 2.97
N LEU A 261 13.26 8.44 2.93
CA LEU A 261 12.60 7.20 2.53
C LEU A 261 12.95 6.79 1.09
N SER A 262 13.18 7.77 0.23
CA SER A 262 13.53 7.57 -1.18
C SER A 262 14.89 6.93 -1.41
N LEU A 263 15.77 6.95 -0.42
CA LEU A 263 17.09 6.32 -0.50
C LEU A 263 17.05 4.80 -0.35
N TYR A 264 15.95 4.23 0.17
CA TYR A 264 15.88 2.78 0.41
C TYR A 264 14.53 2.13 0.07
N ARG A 265 13.40 2.81 0.27
CA ARG A 265 12.06 2.25 -0.06
C ARG A 265 11.57 2.60 -1.46
N TYR A 266 11.97 3.76 -1.97
CA TYR A 266 11.68 4.20 -3.34
C TYR A 266 12.90 4.18 -4.26
N PHE A 267 13.98 3.55 -3.78
CA PHE A 267 15.16 3.31 -4.59
C PHE A 267 14.86 2.23 -5.64
N PRO A 268 15.33 2.36 -6.89
CA PRO A 268 16.16 3.47 -7.39
C PRO A 268 15.34 4.59 -8.07
N VAL A 269 14.02 4.45 -8.15
CA VAL A 269 13.14 5.31 -8.96
C VAL A 269 13.24 6.80 -8.60
N VAL A 270 13.12 7.16 -7.32
CA VAL A 270 13.07 8.59 -6.95
C VAL A 270 14.40 9.29 -7.20
N PRO A 271 15.56 8.81 -6.71
CA PRO A 271 16.84 9.44 -6.99
C PRO A 271 17.11 9.56 -8.49
N MET A 272 16.79 8.53 -9.28
CA MET A 272 17.00 8.54 -10.73
C MET A 272 16.07 9.49 -11.47
N ALA A 273 14.80 9.59 -11.06
CA ALA A 273 13.86 10.53 -11.65
C ALA A 273 14.32 11.97 -11.42
N LEU A 274 14.70 12.31 -10.17
CA LEU A 274 15.20 13.63 -9.82
C LEU A 274 16.50 13.98 -10.58
N ALA A 275 17.44 13.04 -10.63
CA ALA A 275 18.66 13.15 -11.43
C ALA A 275 18.35 13.47 -12.90
N THR A 276 17.39 12.73 -13.48
CA THR A 276 16.98 12.91 -14.88
C THR A 276 16.34 14.27 -15.12
N LEU A 277 15.44 14.72 -14.24
CA LEU A 277 14.81 16.04 -14.33
C LEU A 277 15.85 17.16 -14.27
N ILE A 278 16.87 17.03 -13.40
CA ILE A 278 17.96 18.01 -13.30
C ILE A 278 18.78 18.05 -14.59
N VAL A 279 19.16 16.91 -15.14
CA VAL A 279 19.99 16.83 -16.36
C VAL A 279 19.24 17.36 -17.57
N LEU A 280 17.95 17.01 -17.71
CA LEU A 280 17.16 17.38 -18.87
C LEU A 280 16.55 18.79 -18.77
N ARG A 281 16.75 19.53 -17.66
CA ARG A 281 16.20 20.89 -17.47
C ARG A 281 16.51 21.87 -18.60
N GLN A 282 17.66 21.72 -19.25
CA GLN A 282 18.07 22.55 -20.39
C GLN A 282 17.18 22.32 -21.63
N ARG A 283 16.55 21.15 -21.73
CA ARG A 283 15.64 20.75 -22.81
C ARG A 283 14.18 21.11 -22.52
N TRP A 284 13.91 21.94 -21.52
CA TRP A 284 12.55 22.35 -21.15
C TRP A 284 11.81 23.04 -22.32
N SER A 285 12.51 23.83 -23.13
CA SER A 285 11.92 24.53 -24.28
C SER A 285 11.44 23.57 -25.37
N GLU A 286 12.07 22.40 -25.52
CA GLU A 286 11.74 21.40 -26.54
C GLU A 286 10.37 20.75 -26.34
N ARG A 287 9.78 20.87 -25.15
CA ARG A 287 8.46 20.28 -24.82
C ARG A 287 7.32 20.73 -25.72
N TRP A 288 7.49 21.83 -26.45
CA TRP A 288 6.50 22.33 -27.41
C TRP A 288 6.65 21.74 -28.80
N ALA A 289 7.86 21.30 -29.16
CA ALA A 289 8.17 20.73 -30.46
C ALA A 289 8.19 19.19 -30.43
N ASN A 290 8.42 18.59 -29.26
CA ASN A 290 8.55 17.16 -29.07
C ASN A 290 7.50 16.65 -28.06
N GLU A 291 6.56 15.82 -28.54
CA GLU A 291 5.49 15.25 -27.72
C GLU A 291 6.00 14.33 -26.60
N ASP A 292 7.07 13.58 -26.84
CA ASP A 292 7.66 12.69 -25.82
C ASP A 292 8.31 13.51 -24.70
N MET A 293 8.94 14.63 -25.04
CA MET A 293 9.47 15.59 -24.07
C MET A 293 8.34 16.24 -23.27
N GLN A 294 7.22 16.58 -23.92
CA GLN A 294 6.04 17.08 -23.22
C GLN A 294 5.48 16.06 -22.23
N LEU A 295 5.37 14.80 -22.67
CA LEU A 295 4.89 13.70 -21.84
C LEU A 295 5.83 13.45 -20.65
N PHE A 296 7.14 13.44 -20.89
CA PHE A 296 8.18 13.35 -19.86
C PHE A 296 8.01 14.42 -18.79
N TRP A 297 7.89 15.70 -19.17
CA TRP A 297 7.75 16.80 -18.21
C TRP A 297 6.41 16.78 -17.48
N ARG A 298 5.32 16.40 -18.14
CA ARG A 298 4.01 16.25 -17.48
C ARG A 298 4.05 15.15 -16.42
N LEU A 299 4.65 13.99 -16.72
CA LEU A 299 4.82 12.91 -15.75
C LEU A 299 5.73 13.32 -14.59
N GLY A 300 6.86 13.95 -14.89
CA GLY A 300 7.79 14.45 -13.86
C GLY A 300 7.17 15.51 -12.96
N ALA A 301 6.42 16.46 -13.51
CA ALA A 301 5.75 17.49 -12.73
C ALA A 301 4.64 16.91 -11.85
N CYS A 302 3.84 15.95 -12.35
CA CYS A 302 2.81 15.29 -11.56
C CYS A 302 3.42 14.49 -10.41
N GLY A 303 4.50 13.73 -10.67
CA GLY A 303 5.23 13.02 -9.62
C GLY A 303 5.85 13.97 -8.57
N LEU A 304 6.44 15.09 -9.00
CA LEU A 304 6.99 16.11 -8.11
C LEU A 304 5.90 16.74 -7.25
N MET A 305 4.73 17.01 -7.81
CA MET A 305 3.60 17.55 -7.05
C MET A 305 3.16 16.59 -5.95
N ILE A 306 3.11 15.28 -6.20
CA ILE A 306 2.79 14.30 -5.15
C ILE A 306 3.90 14.25 -4.09
N LEU A 307 5.18 14.19 -4.50
CA LEU A 307 6.32 14.15 -3.58
C LEU A 307 6.36 15.38 -2.66
N LEU A 308 6.28 16.57 -3.25
CA LEU A 308 6.41 17.83 -2.54
C LEU A 308 5.13 18.15 -1.77
N GLY A 309 3.97 17.96 -2.39
CA GLY A 309 2.66 18.22 -1.78
C GLY A 309 2.43 17.40 -0.52
N LEU A 310 2.76 16.09 -0.55
CA LEU A 310 2.60 15.22 0.61
C LEU A 310 3.77 15.33 1.60
N SER A 311 4.90 15.94 1.22
CA SER A 311 5.98 16.28 2.16
C SER A 311 5.60 17.42 3.12
N VAL A 312 4.58 18.23 2.81
CA VAL A 312 4.16 19.37 3.63
C VAL A 312 3.43 18.93 4.92
N PRO A 313 2.37 18.10 4.91
CA PRO A 313 1.63 17.72 6.13
C PRO A 313 2.48 16.98 7.16
N HIS A 314 2.26 17.20 8.45
CA HIS A 314 3.01 16.57 9.54
C HIS A 314 2.78 15.05 9.64
N PHE A 315 1.54 14.59 9.47
CA PHE A 315 1.22 13.16 9.51
C PHE A 315 1.63 12.47 8.21
N LYS A 316 2.67 11.62 8.27
CA LYS A 316 3.24 10.95 7.11
C LYS A 316 3.26 9.44 7.32
N ARG A 317 2.82 8.69 6.31
CA ARG A 317 3.02 7.24 6.22
C ARG A 317 3.87 6.93 5.02
N ALA A 318 4.71 5.91 5.15
CA ALA A 318 5.68 5.55 4.15
C ALA A 318 5.09 5.36 2.74
N TYR A 319 3.83 4.93 2.64
CA TYR A 319 3.13 4.59 1.41
C TYR A 319 2.31 5.73 0.78
N TYR A 320 2.21 6.91 1.43
CA TYR A 320 1.36 8.01 0.95
C TYR A 320 1.75 8.57 -0.42
N ILE A 321 3.04 8.53 -0.76
CA ILE A 321 3.55 9.01 -2.05
C ILE A 321 3.60 7.92 -3.12
N LEU A 322 3.00 6.74 -2.90
CA LEU A 322 2.97 5.66 -3.90
C LEU A 322 2.43 6.11 -5.28
N PRO A 323 1.40 6.98 -5.38
CA PRO A 323 0.91 7.47 -6.67
C PRO A 323 1.95 8.14 -7.57
N MET A 324 3.06 8.64 -7.00
CA MET A 324 4.17 9.21 -7.75
C MET A 324 4.98 8.15 -8.51
N VAL A 325 5.12 6.94 -7.96
CA VAL A 325 6.09 5.93 -8.42
C VAL A 325 5.99 5.63 -9.93
N PRO A 326 4.83 5.31 -10.52
CA PRO A 326 4.76 5.04 -11.96
C PRO A 326 5.16 6.23 -12.82
N MET A 327 4.92 7.47 -12.36
CA MET A 327 5.29 8.68 -13.09
C MET A 327 6.80 8.93 -13.01
N PHE A 328 7.39 8.77 -11.83
CA PHE A 328 8.84 8.88 -11.66
C PHE A 328 9.60 7.73 -12.32
N ALA A 329 9.03 6.52 -12.34
CA ALA A 329 9.60 5.39 -13.06
C ALA A 329 9.66 5.70 -14.57
N ALA A 330 8.65 6.39 -15.12
CA ALA A 330 8.66 6.84 -16.50
C ALA A 330 9.77 7.85 -16.78
N VAL A 331 9.95 8.84 -15.89
CA VAL A 331 11.03 9.83 -15.97
C VAL A 331 12.41 9.16 -15.88
N ALA A 332 12.60 8.27 -14.90
CA ALA A 332 13.85 7.53 -14.72
C ALA A 332 14.17 6.62 -15.92
N ALA A 333 13.17 5.91 -16.46
CA ALA A 333 13.32 5.08 -17.65
C ALA A 333 13.74 5.90 -18.87
N TYR A 334 13.14 7.08 -19.07
CA TYR A 334 13.51 7.98 -20.16
C TYR A 334 14.98 8.41 -20.06
N GLY A 335 15.43 8.79 -18.84
CA GLY A 335 16.81 9.19 -18.56
C GLY A 335 17.83 8.07 -18.76
N LEU A 336 17.47 6.82 -18.42
CA LEU A 336 18.32 5.66 -18.67
C LEU A 336 18.48 5.35 -20.17
N LEU A 337 17.39 5.45 -20.93
CA LEU A 337 17.41 5.14 -22.36
C LEU A 337 18.16 6.20 -23.17
N HIS A 338 18.01 7.47 -22.79
CA HIS A 338 18.64 8.63 -23.44
C HIS A 338 19.76 9.23 -22.58
N ALA A 339 20.52 8.38 -21.89
CA ALA A 339 21.55 8.80 -20.97
C ALA A 339 22.61 9.69 -21.65
N GLN A 340 22.77 10.91 -21.14
CA GLN A 340 23.74 11.90 -21.59
C GLN A 340 24.49 12.48 -20.39
N ASN A 341 25.67 13.06 -20.60
CA ASN A 341 26.51 13.61 -19.54
C ASN A 341 26.76 12.56 -18.43
N TRP A 342 26.70 12.96 -17.16
CA TRP A 342 26.88 12.07 -16.01
C TRP A 342 25.78 11.00 -15.86
N LEU A 343 24.63 11.10 -16.54
CA LEU A 343 23.62 10.03 -16.56
C LEU A 343 24.14 8.75 -17.22
N VAL A 344 25.19 8.83 -18.06
CA VAL A 344 25.85 7.63 -18.59
C VAL A 344 26.45 6.80 -17.45
N GLY A 345 27.03 7.46 -16.45
CA GLY A 345 27.51 6.81 -15.22
C GLY A 345 26.38 6.21 -14.40
N VAL A 346 25.27 6.95 -14.24
CA VAL A 346 24.06 6.45 -13.55
C VAL A 346 23.50 5.21 -14.24
N ARG A 347 23.40 5.23 -15.57
CA ARG A 347 22.96 4.08 -16.36
C ARG A 347 23.86 2.87 -16.14
N ARG A 348 25.18 3.05 -16.21
CA ARG A 348 26.14 1.96 -15.95
C ARG A 348 25.99 1.41 -14.52
N GLY A 349 25.87 2.29 -13.53
CA GLY A 349 25.65 1.89 -12.14
C GLY A 349 24.35 1.11 -11.95
N TYR A 350 23.26 1.55 -12.58
CA TYR A 350 21.99 0.84 -12.59
C TYR A 350 22.13 -0.54 -13.28
N GLU A 351 22.75 -0.61 -14.46
CA GLU A 351 23.00 -1.87 -15.17
C GLU A 351 23.75 -2.86 -14.26
N TRP A 352 24.85 -2.43 -13.63
CA TRP A 352 25.60 -3.25 -12.67
C TRP A 352 24.75 -3.70 -11.49
N LEU A 353 23.96 -2.79 -10.91
CA LEU A 353 23.07 -3.09 -9.79
C LEU A 353 22.08 -4.20 -10.15
N VAL A 354 21.35 -4.06 -11.27
CA VAL A 354 20.36 -5.08 -11.67
C VAL A 354 21.01 -6.39 -12.09
N ALA A 355 22.20 -6.35 -12.68
CA ALA A 355 22.94 -7.55 -13.01
C ALA A 355 23.49 -8.31 -11.79
N ALA A 356 23.82 -7.58 -10.71
CA ALA A 356 24.32 -8.16 -9.46
C ALA A 356 23.20 -8.62 -8.51
N LEU A 357 21.96 -8.20 -8.74
CA LEU A 357 20.85 -8.42 -7.81
C LEU A 357 20.57 -9.90 -7.50
N PRO A 358 20.64 -10.86 -8.45
CA PRO A 358 20.52 -12.28 -8.13
C PRO A 358 21.61 -12.77 -7.16
N ALA A 359 22.88 -12.39 -7.38
CA ALA A 359 23.99 -12.73 -6.47
C ALA A 359 23.85 -12.06 -5.10
N LEU A 360 23.46 -10.78 -5.06
CA LEU A 360 23.13 -10.10 -3.80
C LEU A 360 21.98 -10.80 -3.07
N GLY A 361 21.04 -11.36 -3.82
CA GLY A 361 19.95 -12.17 -3.29
C GLY A 361 20.42 -13.40 -2.51
N VAL A 362 21.51 -14.04 -2.94
CA VAL A 362 22.14 -15.16 -2.22
C VAL A 362 22.70 -14.67 -0.87
N VAL A 363 23.35 -13.51 -0.86
CA VAL A 363 23.87 -12.90 0.38
C VAL A 363 22.72 -12.59 1.34
N VAL A 364 21.66 -11.94 0.85
CA VAL A 364 20.45 -11.65 1.65
C VAL A 364 19.85 -12.92 2.22
N LEU A 365 19.77 -14.00 1.43
CA LEU A 365 19.25 -15.29 1.86
C LEU A 365 20.03 -15.87 3.05
N PHE A 366 21.37 -15.81 3.03
CA PHE A 366 22.19 -16.25 4.16
C PHE A 366 22.01 -15.37 5.41
N VAL A 367 21.95 -14.06 5.23
CA VAL A 367 21.71 -13.12 6.35
C VAL A 367 20.34 -13.39 6.98
N CYS A 368 19.29 -13.48 6.16
CA CYS A 368 17.93 -13.82 6.61
C CYS A 368 17.90 -15.16 7.35
N ARG A 369 18.58 -16.19 6.82
CA ARG A 369 18.68 -17.49 7.48
C ARG A 369 19.31 -17.36 8.86
N GLN A 370 20.43 -16.67 8.98
CA GLN A 370 21.12 -16.52 10.25
C GLN A 370 20.28 -15.75 11.30
N VAL A 371 19.57 -14.71 10.87
CA VAL A 371 18.78 -13.85 11.77
C VAL A 371 17.48 -14.54 12.21
N TRP A 372 16.74 -15.14 11.29
CA TRP A 372 15.44 -15.73 11.57
C TRP A 372 15.50 -17.14 12.14
N GLN A 373 16.51 -17.94 11.77
CA GLN A 373 16.64 -19.30 12.30
C GLN A 373 16.86 -19.28 13.83
N LYS A 374 17.57 -18.29 14.36
CA LYS A 374 17.77 -18.11 15.81
C LYS A 374 16.47 -17.92 16.59
N HIS A 375 15.42 -17.41 15.93
CA HIS A 375 14.13 -17.11 16.53
C HIS A 375 13.04 -18.10 16.13
N GLY A 376 13.35 -19.11 15.31
CA GLY A 376 12.36 -20.06 14.78
C GLY A 376 11.46 -19.49 13.68
N TYR A 377 11.85 -18.37 13.04
CA TYR A 377 11.06 -17.70 12.00
C TYR A 377 11.52 -18.02 10.58
N TRP A 378 12.32 -19.09 10.40
CA TRP A 378 12.74 -19.52 9.08
C TRP A 378 11.63 -20.37 8.42
N PRO A 379 11.18 -20.03 7.22
CA PRO A 379 10.13 -20.79 6.55
C PRO A 379 10.63 -22.15 6.06
N ASP A 380 9.69 -23.07 5.83
CA ASP A 380 10.00 -24.42 5.33
C ASP A 380 10.35 -24.39 3.84
N VAL A 381 11.55 -23.91 3.53
CA VAL A 381 12.08 -23.77 2.17
C VAL A 381 13.47 -24.37 2.03
N SER A 382 13.69 -25.02 0.89
CA SER A 382 14.99 -25.60 0.54
C SER A 382 16.01 -24.52 0.18
N LEU A 383 16.96 -24.27 1.09
CA LEU A 383 18.05 -23.31 0.84
C LEU A 383 18.85 -23.67 -0.44
N PRO A 384 19.27 -24.93 -0.68
CA PRO A 384 20.01 -25.27 -1.90
C PRO A 384 19.23 -24.99 -3.18
N LEU A 385 17.91 -25.23 -3.18
CA LEU A 385 17.05 -24.95 -4.34
C LEU A 385 16.98 -23.44 -4.63
N LEU A 386 16.75 -22.62 -3.60
CA LEU A 386 16.71 -21.16 -3.75
C LEU A 386 18.04 -20.60 -4.26
N ILE A 387 19.16 -21.10 -3.73
CA ILE A 387 20.50 -20.73 -4.22
C ILE A 387 20.65 -21.16 -5.68
N GLY A 388 20.27 -22.39 -6.03
CA GLY A 388 20.33 -22.89 -7.40
C GLY A 388 19.57 -22.00 -8.39
N VAL A 389 18.34 -21.59 -8.05
CA VAL A 389 17.53 -20.68 -8.88
C VAL A 389 18.21 -19.31 -9.00
N LEU A 390 18.72 -18.74 -7.91
CA LEU A 390 19.41 -17.44 -7.95
C LEU A 390 20.71 -17.50 -8.77
N VAL A 391 21.45 -18.60 -8.73
CA VAL A 391 22.64 -18.82 -9.56
C VAL A 391 22.26 -18.92 -11.04
N ILE A 392 21.18 -19.62 -11.38
CA ILE A 392 20.66 -19.68 -12.76
C ILE A 392 20.28 -18.28 -13.24
N LEU A 393 19.58 -17.50 -12.40
CA LEU A 393 19.24 -16.10 -12.71
C LEU A 393 20.50 -15.24 -12.87
N GLN A 394 21.54 -15.46 -12.06
CA GLN A 394 22.80 -14.75 -12.19
C GLN A 394 23.52 -15.07 -13.51
N VAL A 395 23.54 -16.33 -13.93
CA VAL A 395 24.09 -16.74 -15.24
C VAL A 395 23.27 -16.11 -16.37
N ALA A 396 21.94 -16.12 -16.27
CA ALA A 396 21.07 -15.45 -17.23
C ALA A 396 21.37 -13.94 -17.32
N ALA A 397 21.67 -13.28 -16.20
CA ALA A 397 22.05 -11.87 -16.18
C ALA A 397 23.36 -11.62 -16.93
N LEU A 398 24.36 -12.49 -16.76
CA LEU A 398 25.64 -12.41 -17.47
C LEU A 398 25.48 -12.61 -18.99
N VAL A 399 24.58 -13.50 -19.42
CA VAL A 399 24.24 -13.68 -20.84
C VAL A 399 23.49 -12.46 -21.38
N ALA A 400 22.51 -11.95 -20.62
CA ALA A 400 21.72 -10.78 -20.99
C ALA A 400 22.54 -9.49 -21.10
N TRP A 401 23.65 -9.40 -20.36
CA TRP A 401 24.59 -8.27 -20.41
C TRP A 401 25.12 -7.98 -21.83
N ARG A 402 25.25 -9.03 -22.66
CA ARG A 402 25.76 -8.94 -24.03
C ARG A 402 24.70 -8.58 -25.08
N ARG A 403 23.42 -8.44 -24.69
CA ARG A 403 22.30 -8.18 -25.61
C ARG A 403 22.03 -6.68 -25.80
N GLU A 404 21.48 -6.31 -26.95
CA GLU A 404 21.12 -4.92 -27.24
C GLU A 404 20.05 -4.36 -26.27
N LEU A 405 19.07 -5.18 -25.90
CA LEU A 405 18.02 -4.84 -24.92
C LEU A 405 18.44 -5.15 -23.47
N ARG A 406 19.72 -4.97 -23.13
CA ARG A 406 20.27 -5.33 -21.81
C ARG A 406 19.52 -4.66 -20.65
N LEU A 407 19.16 -3.38 -20.75
CA LEU A 407 18.47 -2.67 -19.66
C LEU A 407 17.16 -3.37 -19.26
N VAL A 408 16.33 -3.70 -20.25
CA VAL A 408 15.05 -4.38 -20.03
C VAL A 408 15.30 -5.81 -19.54
N SER A 409 16.19 -6.54 -20.20
CA SER A 409 16.46 -7.96 -19.90
C SER A 409 17.01 -8.15 -18.48
N LEU A 410 17.99 -7.34 -18.07
CA LEU A 410 18.56 -7.38 -16.72
C LEU A 410 17.53 -6.98 -15.67
N SER A 411 16.68 -6.00 -15.96
CA SER A 411 15.63 -5.55 -15.04
C SER A 411 14.55 -6.63 -14.81
N VAL A 412 14.21 -7.42 -15.84
CA VAL A 412 13.32 -8.58 -15.70
C VAL A 412 13.94 -9.63 -14.78
N ILE A 413 15.22 -9.94 -14.97
CA ILE A 413 15.94 -10.94 -14.17
C ILE A 413 16.05 -10.47 -12.70
N ALA A 414 16.38 -9.19 -12.49
CA ALA A 414 16.40 -8.58 -11.17
C ALA A 414 15.02 -8.64 -10.49
N LEU A 415 13.95 -8.31 -11.23
CA LEU A 415 12.59 -8.39 -10.70
C LEU A 415 12.24 -9.82 -10.28
N ALA A 416 12.59 -10.82 -11.10
CA ALA A 416 12.37 -12.23 -10.76
C ALA A 416 13.11 -12.64 -9.48
N ALA A 417 14.37 -12.22 -9.30
CA ALA A 417 15.15 -12.50 -8.10
C ALA A 417 14.56 -11.81 -6.85
N GLN A 418 14.21 -10.52 -6.94
CA GLN A 418 13.59 -9.76 -5.85
C GLN A 418 12.25 -10.37 -5.45
N TRP A 419 11.40 -10.68 -6.43
CA TRP A 419 10.08 -11.24 -6.20
C TRP A 419 10.15 -12.66 -5.61
N LEU A 420 11.07 -13.50 -6.09
CA LEU A 420 11.30 -14.84 -5.53
C LEU A 420 11.66 -14.76 -4.03
N LEU A 421 12.59 -13.87 -3.66
CA LEU A 421 12.97 -13.69 -2.25
C LEU A 421 11.80 -13.17 -1.40
N LEU A 422 11.02 -12.23 -1.95
CA LEU A 422 9.86 -11.68 -1.28
C LEU A 422 8.84 -12.77 -0.93
N VAL A 423 8.41 -13.54 -1.94
CA VAL A 423 7.32 -14.52 -1.80
C VAL A 423 7.77 -15.82 -1.13
N ALA A 424 8.98 -16.31 -1.40
CA ALA A 424 9.44 -17.58 -0.85
C ALA A 424 10.07 -17.45 0.54
N VAL A 425 10.58 -16.28 0.92
CA VAL A 425 11.37 -16.14 2.15
C VAL A 425 10.83 -15.04 3.05
N ILE A 426 10.73 -13.80 2.55
CA ILE A 426 10.45 -12.64 3.40
C ILE A 426 9.03 -12.67 3.95
N GLU A 427 8.01 -12.85 3.10
CA GLU A 427 6.62 -12.89 3.54
C GLU A 427 6.33 -14.09 4.47
N PRO A 428 6.71 -15.34 4.12
CA PRO A 428 6.52 -16.48 5.01
C PRO A 428 7.28 -16.35 6.35
N ALA A 429 8.49 -15.77 6.36
CA ALA A 429 9.21 -15.53 7.60
C ALA A 429 8.47 -14.51 8.49
N LYS A 430 7.89 -13.46 7.90
CA LYS A 430 7.06 -12.50 8.62
C LYS A 430 5.77 -13.15 9.13
N ASP A 431 5.16 -14.07 8.38
CA ASP A 431 3.98 -14.81 8.85
C ASP A 431 4.29 -15.62 10.11
N LEU A 432 5.46 -16.27 10.15
CA LEU A 432 5.92 -16.98 11.35
C LEU A 432 6.24 -16.03 12.51
N GLN A 433 6.92 -14.92 12.24
CA GLN A 433 7.30 -13.95 13.27
C GLN A 433 6.08 -13.28 13.90
N PHE A 434 5.12 -12.89 13.07
CA PHE A 434 3.96 -12.09 13.47
C PHE A 434 2.68 -12.91 13.58
N ASP A 435 2.81 -14.23 13.76
CA ASP A 435 1.67 -15.13 13.94
C ASP A 435 0.75 -14.65 15.08
N THR A 436 -0.54 -14.77 14.83
CA THR A 436 -1.60 -14.43 15.79
C THR A 436 -2.54 -15.59 16.06
N GLN A 437 -2.68 -16.53 15.12
CA GLN A 437 -3.62 -17.64 15.21
C GLN A 437 -3.30 -18.60 16.34
N ARG A 438 -2.03 -18.94 16.56
CA ARG A 438 -1.67 -19.89 17.62
C ARG A 438 -2.03 -19.35 19.00
N PHE A 439 -1.78 -18.07 19.25
CA PHE A 439 -2.16 -17.47 20.53
C PHE A 439 -3.68 -17.45 20.69
N VAL A 440 -4.42 -16.94 19.70
CA VAL A 440 -5.87 -16.81 19.79
C VAL A 440 -6.54 -18.17 19.92
N SER A 441 -6.18 -19.16 19.11
CA SER A 441 -6.76 -20.51 19.18
C SER A 441 -6.55 -21.19 20.54
N GLN A 442 -5.39 -21.01 21.18
CA GLN A 442 -5.13 -21.55 22.53
C GLN A 442 -6.01 -20.86 23.58
N VAL A 443 -6.14 -19.54 23.51
CA VAL A 443 -7.00 -18.79 24.43
C VAL A 443 -8.48 -19.12 24.22
N GLU A 444 -8.95 -19.21 22.98
CA GLU A 444 -10.33 -19.59 22.69
C GLU A 444 -10.64 -21.04 23.11
N THR A 445 -9.67 -21.97 23.03
CA THR A 445 -9.84 -23.33 23.56
C THR A 445 -10.10 -23.31 25.07
N LEU A 446 -9.41 -22.44 25.82
CA LEU A 446 -9.65 -22.25 27.25
C LEU A 446 -11.04 -21.63 27.50
N ARG A 447 -11.44 -20.64 26.69
CA ARG A 447 -12.76 -19.99 26.81
C ARG A 447 -13.92 -20.92 26.53
N VAL A 448 -13.77 -21.88 25.60
CA VAL A 448 -14.79 -22.91 25.37
C VAL A 448 -15.00 -23.77 26.61
N SER A 449 -13.91 -24.09 27.34
CA SER A 449 -14.01 -24.88 28.58
C SER A 449 -14.61 -24.09 29.74
N GLN A 450 -14.34 -22.78 29.81
CA GLN A 450 -14.86 -21.90 30.84
C GLN A 450 -15.24 -20.53 30.24
N PRO A 451 -16.50 -20.36 29.83
CA PRO A 451 -16.96 -19.15 29.14
C PRO A 451 -16.81 -17.90 29.99
N GLY A 452 -16.36 -16.80 29.38
CA GLY A 452 -16.25 -15.48 30.02
C GLY A 452 -15.82 -14.42 29.00
N PRO A 453 -16.07 -13.12 29.26
CA PRO A 453 -15.69 -12.06 28.35
C PRO A 453 -14.18 -11.86 28.32
N LEU A 454 -13.68 -11.38 27.18
CA LEU A 454 -12.29 -10.96 27.03
C LEU A 454 -12.07 -9.59 27.63
N VAL A 455 -10.99 -9.43 28.39
CA VAL A 455 -10.59 -8.15 28.98
C VAL A 455 -9.15 -7.85 28.59
N PHE A 456 -8.94 -6.77 27.84
CA PHE A 456 -7.63 -6.28 27.46
C PHE A 456 -7.15 -5.20 28.45
N VAL A 457 -6.06 -5.47 29.16
CA VAL A 457 -5.46 -4.55 30.14
C VAL A 457 -4.27 -3.83 29.52
N ASP A 458 -4.37 -2.50 29.42
CA ASP A 458 -3.38 -1.60 28.80
C ASP A 458 -2.99 -1.98 27.36
N LEU A 459 -3.78 -2.83 26.72
CA LEU A 459 -3.62 -3.24 25.33
C LEU A 459 -4.55 -2.39 24.46
N ALA A 460 -3.95 -1.55 23.62
CA ALA A 460 -4.69 -0.58 22.82
C ALA A 460 -5.75 -1.23 21.90
N ARG A 461 -6.96 -0.65 21.94
CA ARG A 461 -8.15 -1.07 21.18
C ARG A 461 -7.87 -1.14 19.68
N ASP A 462 -7.22 -0.13 19.12
CA ASP A 462 -6.99 0.00 17.67
C ASP A 462 -5.67 -0.66 17.16
N THR A 463 -5.05 -1.51 17.99
CA THR A 463 -3.82 -2.23 17.62
C THR A 463 -3.85 -3.70 18.06
N TRP A 464 -3.66 -3.99 19.35
CA TRP A 464 -3.49 -5.35 19.86
C TRP A 464 -4.79 -6.13 19.89
N ALA A 465 -5.89 -5.48 20.29
CA ALA A 465 -7.19 -6.14 20.30
C ALA A 465 -7.64 -6.50 18.88
N ILE A 466 -7.42 -5.64 17.87
CA ILE A 466 -7.69 -5.98 16.47
C ILE A 466 -6.94 -7.25 16.03
N ARG A 467 -5.66 -7.39 16.43
CA ARG A 467 -4.86 -8.59 16.10
C ARG A 467 -5.42 -9.86 16.72
N TYR A 468 -6.07 -9.77 17.88
CA TYR A 468 -6.78 -10.90 18.45
C TYR A 468 -8.06 -11.19 17.65
N MET A 469 -8.85 -10.14 17.45
CA MET A 469 -10.24 -10.24 17.00
C MET A 469 -10.38 -10.62 15.53
N MET A 470 -9.39 -10.25 14.70
CA MET A 470 -9.34 -10.67 13.29
C MET A 470 -9.19 -12.20 13.12
N ASN A 471 -8.92 -12.95 14.20
CA ASN A 471 -8.83 -14.41 14.17
C ASN A 471 -10.13 -15.10 14.62
N LEU A 472 -11.12 -14.35 15.10
CA LEU A 472 -12.39 -14.90 15.54
C LEU A 472 -13.32 -15.08 14.34
N ASP A 473 -14.16 -16.10 14.39
CA ASP A 473 -15.20 -16.41 13.40
C ASP A 473 -16.60 -15.91 13.82
N HIS A 474 -16.76 -15.50 15.08
CA HIS A 474 -17.97 -14.97 15.69
C HIS A 474 -17.80 -13.51 16.15
N ASP A 475 -18.90 -12.88 16.55
CA ASP A 475 -18.88 -11.53 17.13
C ASP A 475 -18.48 -11.58 18.60
N GLU A 476 -17.60 -10.66 18.98
CA GLU A 476 -17.08 -10.55 20.33
C GLU A 476 -16.99 -9.07 20.71
N GLN A 477 -17.33 -8.75 21.96
CA GLN A 477 -17.27 -7.39 22.50
C GLN A 477 -16.33 -7.38 23.71
N PRO A 478 -15.01 -7.21 23.48
CA PRO A 478 -14.05 -7.23 24.56
C PRO A 478 -14.20 -5.97 25.43
N LEU A 479 -13.91 -6.15 26.71
CA LEU A 479 -13.78 -5.06 27.67
C LEU A 479 -12.34 -4.53 27.65
N PHE A 480 -12.19 -3.24 27.89
CA PHE A 480 -10.89 -2.56 27.89
C PHE A 480 -10.67 -1.89 29.24
N VAL A 481 -9.50 -2.13 29.83
CA VAL A 481 -9.07 -1.48 31.07
C VAL A 481 -7.76 -0.76 30.80
N GLY A 482 -7.80 0.57 30.82
CA GLY A 482 -6.60 1.39 30.65
C GLY A 482 -5.70 1.38 31.88
N ARG A 483 -4.42 1.76 31.70
CA ARG A 483 -3.44 1.89 32.80
C ARG A 483 -3.94 2.70 34.00
N ASN A 484 -4.73 3.75 33.77
CA ASN A 484 -5.24 4.64 34.81
C ASN A 484 -6.60 4.20 35.37
N GLU A 485 -7.11 3.04 34.96
CA GLU A 485 -8.46 2.57 35.30
C GLU A 485 -8.45 1.15 35.87
N LEU A 486 -7.31 0.71 36.42
CA LEU A 486 -7.11 -0.66 36.92
C LEU A 486 -8.12 -1.06 38.01
N GLU A 487 -8.71 -0.09 38.71
CA GLU A 487 -9.79 -0.30 39.68
C GLU A 487 -11.01 -0.99 39.03
N LYS A 488 -11.25 -0.80 37.73
CA LYS A 488 -12.32 -1.47 36.97
C LYS A 488 -12.18 -2.99 36.99
N LEU A 489 -10.98 -3.53 37.20
CA LEU A 489 -10.76 -4.98 37.33
C LEU A 489 -11.55 -5.59 38.51
N ASN A 490 -11.85 -4.80 39.55
CA ASN A 490 -12.65 -5.26 40.69
C ASN A 490 -14.12 -5.48 40.34
N ALA A 491 -14.64 -4.72 39.37
CA ALA A 491 -16.05 -4.70 38.97
C ALA A 491 -16.34 -5.55 37.72
N LEU A 492 -15.36 -6.30 37.22
CA LEU A 492 -15.54 -7.16 36.05
C LEU A 492 -16.53 -8.30 36.36
N PRO A 493 -17.33 -8.71 35.36
CA PRO A 493 -18.13 -9.92 35.46
C PRO A 493 -17.25 -11.14 35.72
N ARG A 494 -17.77 -12.14 36.43
CA ARG A 494 -17.04 -13.36 36.76
C ARG A 494 -17.77 -14.58 36.20
N PRO A 495 -17.07 -15.50 35.53
CA PRO A 495 -15.63 -15.47 35.21
C PRO A 495 -15.28 -14.47 34.08
N SER A 496 -14.04 -13.98 34.03
CA SER A 496 -13.48 -13.12 32.96
C SER A 496 -12.07 -13.54 32.56
N TRP A 497 -11.73 -13.39 31.27
CA TRP A 497 -10.41 -13.71 30.72
C TRP A 497 -9.60 -12.44 30.51
N VAL A 498 -8.62 -12.22 31.39
CA VAL A 498 -7.80 -11.02 31.43
C VAL A 498 -6.49 -11.24 30.66
N ILE A 499 -6.25 -10.43 29.64
CA ILE A 499 -5.05 -10.46 28.80
C ILE A 499 -4.22 -9.21 29.06
N VAL A 500 -2.93 -9.40 29.35
CA VAL A 500 -1.97 -8.31 29.60
C VAL A 500 -0.63 -8.62 28.93
N SER A 501 0.11 -7.57 28.56
CA SER A 501 1.51 -7.71 28.14
C SER A 501 2.39 -8.22 29.27
N ARG A 502 3.29 -9.17 28.99
CA ARG A 502 4.27 -9.67 29.99
C ARG A 502 5.13 -8.54 30.54
N LYS A 503 5.41 -7.51 29.74
CA LYS A 503 6.19 -6.32 30.16
C LYS A 503 5.43 -5.42 31.13
N GLU A 504 4.11 -5.55 31.20
CA GLU A 504 3.21 -4.67 31.95
C GLU A 504 2.55 -5.38 33.13
N THR A 505 3.06 -6.54 33.52
CA THR A 505 2.60 -7.32 34.68
C THR A 505 2.64 -6.57 35.99
N ALA A 506 3.57 -5.62 36.11
CA ALA A 506 3.65 -4.74 37.27
C ALA A 506 2.37 -3.90 37.47
N LEU A 507 1.57 -3.65 36.41
CA LEU A 507 0.28 -2.98 36.49
C LEU A 507 -0.76 -3.78 37.27
N LEU A 508 -0.61 -5.11 37.36
CA LEU A 508 -1.57 -5.95 38.07
C LEU A 508 -1.42 -5.90 39.60
N LYS A 509 -0.38 -5.24 40.13
CA LYS A 509 -0.18 -5.10 41.57
C LYS A 509 -1.33 -4.31 42.20
N GLY A 510 -1.87 -4.81 43.31
CA GLY A 510 -3.03 -4.26 44.00
C GLY A 510 -4.38 -4.60 43.36
N THR A 511 -4.39 -5.45 42.32
CA THR A 511 -5.62 -5.88 41.63
C THR A 511 -5.99 -7.32 42.00
N PRO A 512 -7.22 -7.78 41.77
CA PRO A 512 -7.64 -9.17 42.00
C PRO A 512 -6.82 -10.20 41.22
N VAL A 513 -6.17 -9.78 40.13
CA VAL A 513 -5.38 -10.65 39.25
C VAL A 513 -3.97 -10.88 39.81
N GLN A 514 -3.48 -10.07 40.76
CA GLN A 514 -2.10 -10.13 41.25
C GLN A 514 -1.67 -11.51 41.75
N GLN A 515 -2.56 -12.20 42.46
CA GLN A 515 -2.25 -13.47 43.12
C GLN A 515 -2.53 -14.69 42.22
N LEU A 516 -3.07 -14.47 41.01
CA LEU A 516 -3.41 -15.54 40.09
C LEU A 516 -2.17 -15.99 39.30
N ALA A 517 -2.02 -17.30 39.12
CA ALA A 517 -1.11 -17.83 38.12
C ALA A 517 -1.70 -17.65 36.71
N PRO A 518 -0.90 -17.34 35.68
CA PRO A 518 -1.40 -17.25 34.32
C PRO A 518 -1.90 -18.63 33.86
N SER A 519 -3.12 -18.66 33.33
CA SER A 519 -3.71 -19.84 32.71
C SER A 519 -3.03 -20.19 31.39
N PHE A 520 -2.48 -19.20 30.70
CA PHE A 520 -1.69 -19.38 29.48
C PHE A 520 -0.69 -18.24 29.29
N GLU A 521 0.48 -18.58 28.73
CA GLU A 521 1.48 -17.62 28.28
C GLU A 521 1.88 -17.90 26.84
N GLY A 522 1.87 -16.88 25.99
CA GLY A 522 2.17 -17.02 24.57
C GLY A 522 2.58 -15.72 23.91
N ARG A 523 2.68 -15.72 22.57
CA ARG A 523 3.00 -14.52 21.79
C ARG A 523 1.89 -14.20 20.82
N LEU A 524 1.39 -12.97 20.85
CA LEU A 524 0.49 -12.43 19.84
C LEU A 524 1.27 -11.42 19.01
N ASN A 525 1.60 -11.76 17.76
CA ASN A 525 2.35 -10.88 16.85
C ASN A 525 3.68 -10.40 17.47
N ASP A 526 4.52 -11.37 17.85
CA ASP A 526 5.82 -11.23 18.53
C ASP A 526 5.78 -10.55 19.92
N ASN A 527 4.60 -10.16 20.43
CA ASN A 527 4.46 -9.59 21.77
C ASN A 527 4.13 -10.69 22.80
N PRO A 528 4.98 -10.91 23.82
CA PRO A 528 4.69 -11.88 24.87
C PRO A 528 3.52 -11.39 25.74
N LEU A 529 2.45 -12.16 25.78
CA LEU A 529 1.24 -11.90 26.55
C LEU A 529 1.00 -12.99 27.58
N MET A 530 0.29 -12.63 28.64
CA MET A 530 -0.19 -13.56 29.66
C MET A 530 -1.69 -13.44 29.80
N VAL A 531 -2.33 -14.58 30.04
CA VAL A 531 -3.78 -14.73 30.12
C VAL A 531 -4.14 -15.29 31.48
N PHE A 532 -5.05 -14.62 32.17
CA PHE A 532 -5.51 -14.98 33.50
C PHE A 532 -7.01 -15.21 33.48
N LEU A 533 -7.46 -16.22 34.23
CA LEU A 533 -8.86 -16.45 34.50
C LEU A 533 -9.22 -15.81 35.85
N LEU A 534 -10.05 -14.76 35.82
CA LEU A 534 -10.61 -14.13 37.00
C LEU A 534 -11.96 -14.76 37.33
N ASN A 535 -12.03 -15.58 38.39
CA ASN A 535 -13.22 -16.31 38.84
C ASN A 535 -14.08 -15.56 39.87
#